data_AF-A0A6N0LV51-F1
#
_entry.id   AF-A0A6N0LV51-F1
#
_cell.length_a   1.000
_cell.length_b   1.000
_cell.length_c   1.000
_cell.angle_alpha   90.00
_cell.angle_beta   90.00
_cell.angle_gamma   90.00
#
_symmetry.space_group_name_H-M   'P 1'
#
loop_
_entity.id
_entity.type
_entity.pdbx_description
1 polymer ?
#
loop_
_entity_poly.entity_id
_entity_poly.type
_entity_poly.pdbx_seq_one_letter_code
_entity_poly.pdbx_strand_id
1 'polypeptide(L)'
;MTYQETAYQKTNIVDANGNIISSFGGGGGGGDASTTNQQAQIALETAIRDRLPSTLVSDRLKVDGSGVIQPVSLSSVPLASNAATDTTLQQVRDAIKAQLDIASTIWTDNSGAFYVRRDLVNEGTGTITVTFTDPTGSAATPGAGLRPLATTDKDTITDFYDVLASGTGYSTGDLLARVAILDVNSGSPSATFVWLNLTTGTILGSAPTSANIERANENVGARQVGNWNVTILNSSIEIANDIGNPVPVNGNVTINNTEFLAYLEALYSATLPTLTDGQKTNLRTTQRGELITSFVDFVSSTINISAADAGSISTAGADSQTIFSGTPTASSFASVSISGDSSFAIQIDGTFVGTLQFERSLDNGATYTAISAFAAGTAYTRSTTTQIGRWHGNCSSSNSIRVRATSWTSGTANVKILAGAGTGTITIGNPIRLFDQISGVQASIKAASVAPVLADTALVFTERRESIAGNNGSLTLTNANTEYSFALTNARSYAFKILSGGDIRFAYTTGKVATPTLPYYTLTTSLEEAKDFSKEAFTGTLYFASSTAGTIVIIQYWS
;
A
#
# COMPACT_ATOMS: atom_id res chain seq x y z
N MET A 1 -43.75 -35.37 -121.46
CA MET A 1 -45.14 -35.04 -121.11
C MET A 1 -45.23 -35.21 -119.62
N THR A 2 -45.60 -34.12 -118.95
CA THR A 2 -46.63 -34.16 -117.91
C THR A 2 -46.40 -35.19 -116.82
N TYR A 3 -45.94 -34.67 -115.67
CA TYR A 3 -46.38 -35.05 -114.31
C TYR A 3 -45.89 -36.38 -113.74
N GLN A 4 -46.02 -36.70 -112.45
CA GLN A 4 -46.44 -36.04 -111.19
C GLN A 4 -46.06 -37.06 -110.11
N GLU A 5 -45.09 -36.80 -109.26
CA GLU A 5 -44.13 -37.90 -109.10
C GLU A 5 -43.87 -38.43 -107.70
N THR A 6 -44.00 -39.76 -107.63
CA THR A 6 -43.04 -40.69 -107.01
C THR A 6 -42.95 -40.69 -105.47
N ALA A 7 -42.79 -41.89 -104.92
CA ALA A 7 -42.61 -42.12 -103.49
C ALA A 7 -41.38 -41.38 -102.94
N TYR A 8 -41.53 -40.63 -101.84
CA TYR A 8 -40.38 -40.31 -100.99
C TYR A 8 -40.01 -41.59 -100.24
N GLN A 9 -38.91 -42.25 -100.62
CA GLN A 9 -38.34 -43.33 -99.84
C GLN A 9 -37.94 -42.76 -98.47
N LYS A 10 -38.78 -42.93 -97.45
CA LYS A 10 -38.33 -42.76 -96.06
C LYS A 10 -37.48 -43.98 -95.75
N THR A 11 -36.17 -43.85 -95.87
CA THR A 11 -35.20 -44.86 -95.48
C THR A 11 -35.33 -45.06 -93.97
N ASN A 12 -36.17 -46.01 -93.55
CA ASN A 12 -36.10 -46.54 -92.20
C ASN A 12 -34.75 -47.26 -92.12
N ILE A 13 -33.80 -46.70 -91.39
CA ILE A 13 -32.59 -47.44 -91.03
C ILE A 13 -33.06 -48.53 -90.08
N VAL A 14 -33.09 -49.76 -90.58
CA VAL A 14 -33.36 -50.94 -89.78
C VAL A 14 -32.04 -51.58 -89.39
N ASP A 15 -31.94 -52.10 -88.18
CA ASP A 15 -30.80 -52.92 -87.80
C ASP A 15 -30.79 -54.26 -88.58
N ALA A 16 -29.75 -55.08 -88.41
CA ALA A 16 -29.61 -56.37 -89.08
C ALA A 16 -30.77 -57.36 -88.80
N ASN A 17 -31.63 -57.07 -87.82
CA ASN A 17 -32.76 -57.87 -87.40
C ASN A 17 -34.12 -57.29 -87.84
N GLY A 18 -34.13 -56.18 -88.59
CA GLY A 18 -35.34 -55.58 -89.15
C GLY A 18 -36.06 -54.58 -88.22
N ASN A 19 -35.45 -54.15 -87.11
CA ASN A 19 -36.08 -53.18 -86.20
C ASN A 19 -35.80 -51.75 -86.63
N ILE A 20 -36.82 -50.89 -86.64
CA ILE A 20 -36.75 -49.50 -87.11
C ILE A 20 -36.07 -48.61 -86.05
N ILE A 21 -34.94 -47.99 -86.40
CA ILE A 21 -34.22 -47.04 -85.54
C ILE A 21 -34.77 -45.62 -85.77
N SER A 22 -35.83 -45.23 -85.07
CA SER A 22 -36.36 -43.86 -85.09
C SER A 22 -35.61 -42.98 -84.08
N SER A 23 -34.41 -42.51 -84.44
CA SER A 23 -33.65 -41.57 -83.61
C SER A 23 -32.86 -40.58 -84.46
N PHE A 24 -33.50 -39.44 -84.75
CA PHE A 24 -32.78 -38.24 -85.14
C PHE A 24 -33.19 -37.07 -84.24
N GLY A 25 -32.31 -36.75 -83.29
CA GLY A 25 -32.09 -35.38 -82.83
C GLY A 25 -32.91 -34.86 -81.64
N GLY A 26 -32.36 -35.07 -80.43
CA GLY A 26 -31.96 -33.99 -79.52
C GLY A 26 -33.03 -33.22 -78.73
N GLY A 27 -33.05 -33.43 -77.41
CA GLY A 27 -33.63 -32.47 -76.47
C GLY A 27 -33.95 -33.05 -75.10
N GLY A 28 -33.09 -32.78 -74.11
CA GLY A 28 -33.38 -32.80 -72.66
C GLY A 28 -33.87 -34.13 -72.07
N GLY A 29 -33.04 -34.77 -71.23
CA GLY A 29 -33.42 -35.95 -70.46
C GLY A 29 -34.66 -35.72 -69.60
N GLY A 30 -35.82 -36.08 -70.15
CA GLY A 30 -37.06 -36.27 -69.40
C GLY A 30 -36.86 -37.46 -68.47
N GLY A 31 -36.94 -37.20 -67.17
CA GLY A 31 -36.90 -38.24 -66.14
C GLY A 31 -37.91 -39.35 -66.47
N ASP A 32 -37.47 -40.58 -66.29
CA ASP A 32 -38.26 -41.78 -66.51
C ASP A 32 -39.51 -41.75 -65.61
N ALA A 33 -40.65 -41.37 -66.18
CA ALA A 33 -41.96 -41.39 -65.52
C ALA A 33 -42.55 -42.81 -65.49
N SER A 34 -41.72 -43.85 -65.43
CA SER A 34 -42.18 -45.20 -65.23
C SER A 34 -42.97 -45.32 -63.92
N THR A 35 -43.98 -46.17 -63.93
CA THR A 35 -44.82 -46.47 -62.75
C THR A 35 -43.97 -46.91 -61.56
N THR A 36 -42.84 -47.57 -61.81
CA THR A 36 -41.85 -47.95 -60.80
C THR A 36 -41.26 -46.73 -60.08
N ASN A 37 -40.84 -45.69 -60.82
CA ASN A 37 -40.26 -44.49 -60.20
C ASN A 37 -41.31 -43.68 -59.44
N GLN A 38 -42.55 -43.64 -59.94
CA GLN A 38 -43.66 -43.03 -59.21
C GLN A 38 -43.98 -43.77 -57.91
N GLN A 39 -43.98 -45.10 -57.93
CA GLN A 39 -44.18 -45.90 -56.71
C GLN A 39 -43.02 -45.71 -55.71
N ALA A 40 -41.78 -45.65 -56.19
CA ALA A 40 -40.62 -45.38 -55.35
C ALA A 40 -40.70 -43.99 -54.70
N GLN A 41 -41.14 -42.98 -55.43
CA GLN A 41 -41.32 -41.63 -54.89
C GLN A 41 -42.45 -41.56 -53.86
N ILE A 42 -43.60 -42.20 -54.13
CA ILE A 42 -44.72 -42.27 -53.17
C ILE A 42 -44.29 -42.99 -51.89
N ALA A 43 -43.51 -44.07 -52.00
CA ALA A 43 -42.97 -44.78 -50.84
C ALA A 43 -42.03 -43.89 -50.02
N LEU A 44 -41.18 -43.11 -50.67
CA LEU A 44 -40.27 -42.17 -49.99
C LEU A 44 -41.03 -41.05 -49.28
N GLU A 45 -42.01 -40.43 -49.94
CA GLU A 45 -42.82 -39.36 -49.34
C GLU A 45 -43.67 -39.87 -48.18
N THR A 46 -44.17 -41.11 -48.26
CA THR A 46 -44.86 -41.77 -47.15
C THR A 46 -43.90 -42.01 -45.98
N ALA A 47 -42.70 -42.52 -46.24
CA ALA A 47 -41.68 -42.72 -45.20
C ALA A 47 -41.23 -41.41 -44.54
N ILE A 48 -41.14 -40.30 -45.29
CA ILE A 48 -40.82 -38.98 -44.72
C ILE A 48 -41.94 -38.51 -43.80
N ARG A 49 -43.20 -38.65 -44.23
CA ARG A 49 -44.38 -38.28 -43.43
C ARG A 49 -44.44 -39.08 -42.13
N ASP A 50 -44.21 -40.38 -42.18
CA ASP A 50 -44.25 -41.26 -41.00
C ASP A 50 -43.10 -41.00 -40.02
N ARG A 51 -42.00 -40.37 -40.50
CA ARG A 51 -40.88 -39.95 -39.66
C ARG A 51 -41.07 -38.57 -39.02
N LEU A 52 -42.06 -37.79 -39.43
CA LEU A 52 -42.39 -36.54 -38.76
C LEU A 52 -43.16 -36.85 -37.47
N PRO A 53 -42.80 -36.23 -36.32
CA PRO A 53 -43.55 -36.37 -35.09
C PRO A 53 -45.03 -36.06 -35.31
N SER A 54 -45.94 -36.90 -34.80
CA SER A 54 -47.40 -36.77 -35.02
C SER A 54 -47.96 -35.40 -34.61
N THR A 55 -47.28 -34.70 -33.69
CA THR A 55 -47.57 -33.34 -33.25
C THR A 55 -47.38 -32.26 -34.31
N LEU A 56 -46.67 -32.55 -35.41
CA LEU A 56 -46.46 -31.64 -36.55
C LEU A 56 -47.37 -31.95 -37.74
N VAL A 57 -48.03 -33.11 -37.74
CA VAL A 57 -48.84 -33.59 -38.88
C VAL A 57 -50.33 -33.24 -38.72
N SER A 58 -50.76 -32.83 -37.52
CA SER A 58 -52.18 -32.61 -37.20
C SER A 58 -52.54 -31.25 -36.56
N ASP A 59 -51.55 -30.38 -36.31
CA ASP A 59 -51.77 -29.04 -35.73
C ASP A 59 -50.90 -27.96 -36.37
N ARG A 60 -51.25 -26.67 -36.20
CA ARG A 60 -50.40 -25.55 -36.67
C ARG A 60 -49.02 -25.62 -36.01
N LEU A 61 -47.97 -25.37 -36.80
CA LEU A 61 -46.58 -25.30 -36.35
C LEU A 61 -46.50 -24.42 -35.08
N LYS A 62 -46.06 -24.98 -33.96
CA LYS A 62 -45.73 -24.20 -32.76
C LYS A 62 -44.51 -23.35 -33.10
N VAL A 63 -44.75 -22.17 -33.65
CA VAL A 63 -43.75 -21.10 -33.66
C VAL A 63 -43.45 -20.78 -32.20
N ASP A 64 -42.17 -20.86 -31.81
CA ASP A 64 -41.75 -20.31 -30.53
C ASP A 64 -42.22 -18.85 -30.47
N GLY A 65 -42.65 -18.39 -29.30
CA GLY A 65 -43.34 -17.10 -29.15
C GLY A 65 -42.49 -15.86 -29.47
N SER A 66 -41.39 -15.96 -30.22
CA SER A 66 -40.52 -14.84 -30.60
C SER A 66 -41.18 -13.81 -31.54
N GLY A 67 -42.38 -14.09 -32.07
CA GLY A 67 -43.12 -13.19 -32.96
C GLY A 67 -44.44 -12.62 -32.43
N VAL A 68 -44.87 -12.95 -31.21
CA VAL A 68 -46.14 -12.45 -30.64
C VAL A 68 -45.86 -11.40 -29.57
N ILE A 69 -46.05 -10.12 -29.90
CA ILE A 69 -46.07 -9.04 -28.91
C ILE A 69 -47.39 -9.12 -28.14
N GLN A 70 -47.50 -10.05 -27.18
CA GLN A 70 -48.51 -9.93 -26.13
C GLN A 70 -47.95 -8.98 -25.05
N PRO A 71 -48.75 -8.03 -24.52
CA PRO A 71 -48.32 -7.22 -23.40
C PRO A 71 -48.09 -8.13 -22.19
N VAL A 72 -46.84 -8.41 -21.88
CA VAL A 72 -46.47 -9.08 -20.64
C VAL A 72 -46.80 -8.09 -19.52
N SER A 73 -47.86 -8.39 -18.75
CA SER A 73 -48.13 -7.62 -17.53
C SER A 73 -46.96 -7.82 -16.59
N LEU A 74 -46.21 -6.75 -16.31
CA LEU A 74 -45.05 -6.77 -15.41
C LEU A 74 -45.39 -7.32 -14.02
N SER A 75 -46.66 -7.32 -13.63
CA SER A 75 -47.16 -7.95 -12.40
C SER A 75 -47.07 -9.48 -12.38
N SER A 76 -46.88 -10.13 -13.54
CA SER A 76 -46.80 -11.58 -13.69
C SER A 76 -45.38 -12.11 -13.86
N VAL A 77 -44.40 -11.21 -14.01
CA VAL A 77 -42.99 -11.60 -14.09
C VAL A 77 -42.54 -11.96 -12.68
N PRO A 78 -42.14 -13.22 -12.42
CA PRO A 78 -41.57 -13.58 -11.14
C PRO A 78 -40.37 -12.67 -10.87
N LEU A 79 -40.44 -11.90 -9.79
CA LEU A 79 -39.28 -11.15 -9.36
C LEU A 79 -38.14 -12.13 -9.08
N ALA A 80 -36.91 -11.73 -9.40
CA ALA A 80 -35.73 -12.50 -9.01
C ALA A 80 -35.80 -12.76 -7.50
N SER A 81 -35.28 -13.91 -7.04
CA SER A 81 -35.31 -14.33 -5.64
C SER A 81 -34.71 -13.31 -4.66
N ASN A 82 -34.01 -12.30 -5.17
CA ASN A 82 -33.29 -11.29 -4.43
C ASN A 82 -33.87 -9.87 -4.66
N ALA A 83 -34.97 -9.74 -5.40
CA ALA A 83 -35.61 -8.45 -5.59
C ALA A 83 -36.16 -7.95 -4.26
N ALA A 84 -36.00 -6.65 -4.00
CA ALA A 84 -36.56 -6.02 -2.81
C ALA A 84 -38.08 -6.23 -2.80
N THR A 85 -38.55 -6.96 -1.80
CA THR A 85 -39.99 -7.09 -1.54
C THR A 85 -40.50 -5.80 -0.89
N ASP A 86 -41.83 -5.59 -0.87
CA ASP A 86 -42.41 -4.48 -0.11
C ASP A 86 -41.98 -4.49 1.36
N THR A 87 -41.74 -5.67 1.93
CA THR A 87 -41.16 -5.85 3.26
C THR A 87 -39.75 -5.27 3.36
N THR A 88 -38.89 -5.53 2.37
CA THR A 88 -37.52 -5.00 2.33
C THR A 88 -37.52 -3.48 2.20
N LEU A 89 -38.43 -2.92 1.38
CA LEU A 89 -38.60 -1.47 1.25
C LEU A 89 -39.13 -0.83 2.54
N GLN A 90 -40.03 -1.50 3.26
CA GLN A 90 -40.49 -1.06 4.58
C GLN A 90 -39.35 -1.07 5.61
N GLN A 91 -38.53 -2.12 5.63
CA GLN A 91 -37.37 -2.20 6.52
C GLN A 91 -36.34 -1.10 6.25
N VAL A 92 -36.04 -0.82 4.97
CA VAL A 92 -35.13 0.28 4.59
C VAL A 92 -35.71 1.63 5.01
N ARG A 93 -37.02 1.85 4.81
CA ARG A 93 -37.70 3.07 5.25
C ARG A 93 -37.64 3.23 6.77
N ASP A 94 -37.91 2.18 7.53
CA ASP A 94 -37.92 2.22 8.99
C ASP A 94 -36.51 2.45 9.56
N ALA A 95 -35.48 1.86 8.94
CA ALA A 95 -34.09 2.12 9.29
C ALA A 95 -33.67 3.58 8.99
N ILE A 96 -34.08 4.13 7.84
CA ILE A 96 -33.83 5.54 7.50
C ILE A 96 -34.58 6.47 8.45
N LYS A 97 -35.83 6.15 8.83
CA LYS A 97 -36.59 6.91 9.84
C LYS A 97 -35.93 6.87 11.21
N ALA A 98 -35.43 5.71 11.63
CA ALA A 98 -34.66 5.59 12.88
C ALA A 98 -33.36 6.41 12.83
N GLN A 99 -32.67 6.46 11.68
CA GLN A 99 -31.51 7.32 11.48
C GLN A 99 -31.85 8.81 11.48
N LEU A 100 -32.97 9.20 10.90
CA LEU A 100 -33.42 10.60 10.89
C LEU A 100 -33.85 11.05 12.29
N ASP A 101 -34.47 10.16 13.08
CA ASP A 101 -34.78 10.36 14.50
C ASP A 101 -33.52 10.45 15.39
N ILE A 102 -32.37 9.95 14.92
CA ILE A 102 -31.06 10.09 15.59
C ILE A 102 -30.47 11.51 15.45
N ALA A 103 -31.10 12.42 14.70
CA ALA A 103 -30.88 13.86 14.87
C ALA A 103 -31.46 14.38 16.21
N SER A 104 -31.38 13.57 17.27
CA SER A 104 -31.78 13.90 18.62
C SER A 104 -30.96 15.09 19.10
N THR A 105 -31.65 16.19 19.34
CA THR A 105 -31.05 17.35 19.98
C THR A 105 -30.91 17.06 21.46
N ILE A 106 -29.77 17.42 22.06
CA ILE A 106 -29.58 17.33 23.51
C ILE A 106 -30.17 18.59 24.13
N TRP A 107 -31.00 18.42 25.16
CA TRP A 107 -31.65 19.50 25.88
C TRP A 107 -31.23 19.50 27.35
N THR A 108 -31.31 20.66 27.97
CA THR A 108 -31.13 20.83 29.41
C THR A 108 -32.22 21.73 29.98
N ASP A 109 -32.44 21.66 31.27
CA ASP A 109 -33.37 22.53 32.00
C ASP A 109 -32.62 23.38 33.04
N ASN A 110 -33.35 24.03 33.95
CA ASN A 110 -32.74 24.84 35.01
C ASN A 110 -32.08 24.02 36.13
N SER A 111 -32.29 22.70 36.19
CA SER A 111 -31.63 21.82 37.17
C SER A 111 -30.22 21.39 36.73
N GLY A 112 -29.89 21.56 35.45
CA GLY A 112 -28.65 21.07 34.85
C GLY A 112 -28.70 19.60 34.42
N ALA A 113 -29.86 18.93 34.56
CA ALA A 113 -30.08 17.60 34.00
C ALA A 113 -30.07 17.62 32.46
N PHE A 114 -29.73 16.48 31.85
CA PHE A 114 -29.67 16.31 30.40
C PHE A 114 -30.78 15.41 29.91
N TYR A 115 -31.32 15.76 28.75
CA TYR A 115 -32.39 15.01 28.12
C TYR A 115 -32.07 14.81 26.64
N VAL A 116 -32.35 13.62 26.14
CA VAL A 116 -32.39 13.35 24.71
C VAL A 116 -33.82 13.60 24.25
N ARG A 117 -34.02 14.64 23.42
CA ARG A 117 -35.34 14.94 22.84
C ARG A 117 -35.53 14.12 21.57
N ARG A 118 -36.65 13.39 21.49
CA ARG A 118 -37.09 12.65 20.30
C ARG A 118 -38.41 13.22 19.80
N ASP A 119 -38.43 13.60 18.53
CA ASP A 119 -39.60 14.16 17.86
C ASP A 119 -40.17 13.16 16.87
N LEU A 120 -41.21 12.42 17.25
CA LEU A 120 -41.85 11.47 16.34
C LEU A 120 -42.92 12.19 15.51
N VAL A 121 -42.69 12.30 14.19
CA VAL A 121 -43.68 12.86 13.26
C VAL A 121 -44.56 11.74 12.69
N ASN A 122 -45.85 11.78 12.99
CA ASN A 122 -46.83 10.91 12.35
C ASN A 122 -47.20 11.50 10.97
N GLU A 123 -46.59 11.00 9.91
CA GLU A 123 -46.78 11.50 8.53
C GLU A 123 -48.24 11.46 8.03
N GLY A 124 -49.07 10.54 8.55
CA GLY A 124 -50.48 10.44 8.17
C GLY A 124 -51.37 11.52 8.80
N THR A 125 -50.93 12.12 9.91
CA THR A 125 -51.72 13.11 10.67
C THR A 125 -51.01 14.45 10.87
N GLY A 126 -49.71 14.53 10.56
CA GLY A 126 -48.85 15.68 10.86
C GLY A 126 -48.55 15.87 12.35
N THR A 127 -49.01 14.97 13.23
CA THR A 127 -48.82 15.11 14.68
C THR A 127 -47.37 14.87 15.07
N ILE A 128 -46.78 15.78 15.86
CA ILE A 128 -45.43 15.64 16.42
C ILE A 128 -45.55 15.22 17.89
N THR A 129 -45.07 14.03 18.23
CA THR A 129 -44.99 13.57 19.62
C THR A 129 -43.56 13.77 20.12
N VAL A 130 -43.40 14.63 21.12
CA VAL A 130 -42.10 14.90 21.75
C VAL A 130 -41.96 14.02 22.99
N THR A 131 -40.89 13.23 23.04
CA THR A 131 -40.52 12.44 24.23
C THR A 131 -39.12 12.80 24.70
N PHE A 132 -38.89 12.69 26.00
CA PHE A 132 -37.58 12.92 26.61
C PHE A 132 -37.15 11.66 27.34
N THR A 133 -35.88 11.30 27.16
CA THR A 133 -35.22 10.28 27.96
C THR A 133 -34.01 10.88 28.65
N ASP A 134 -33.68 10.38 29.84
CA ASP A 134 -32.42 10.71 30.50
C ASP A 134 -31.23 10.03 29.78
N PRO A 135 -29.96 10.31 30.17
CA PRO A 135 -28.79 9.72 29.54
C PRO A 135 -28.69 8.19 29.69
N THR A 136 -29.50 7.57 30.55
CA THR A 136 -29.58 6.11 30.73
C THR A 136 -30.62 5.47 29.81
N GLY A 137 -31.40 6.27 29.08
CA GLY A 137 -32.49 5.82 28.21
C GLY A 137 -33.84 5.69 28.90
N SER A 138 -33.95 6.04 30.18
CA SER A 138 -35.22 6.01 30.91
C SER A 138 -36.10 7.21 30.56
N ALA A 139 -37.41 7.02 30.49
CA ALA A 139 -38.35 8.12 30.24
C ALA A 139 -38.22 9.21 31.30
N ALA A 140 -38.11 10.47 30.88
CA ALA A 140 -37.88 11.61 31.75
C ALA A 140 -38.90 12.72 31.50
N THR A 141 -39.21 13.50 32.55
CA THR A 141 -40.03 14.71 32.45
C THR A 141 -39.14 15.91 32.73
N PRO A 142 -38.80 16.73 31.72
CA PRO A 142 -37.92 17.87 31.94
C PRO A 142 -38.53 18.92 32.88
N GLY A 143 -37.68 19.55 33.68
CA GLY A 143 -38.05 20.67 34.54
C GLY A 143 -38.25 21.98 33.77
N ALA A 144 -38.54 23.06 34.51
CA ALA A 144 -38.69 24.39 33.93
C ALA A 144 -37.39 24.89 33.27
N GLY A 145 -37.53 25.74 32.24
CA GLY A 145 -36.39 26.31 31.52
C GLY A 145 -35.74 25.37 30.50
N LEU A 146 -36.51 24.39 30.02
CA LEU A 146 -36.11 23.47 28.96
C LEU A 146 -35.65 24.23 27.71
N ARG A 147 -34.38 24.03 27.34
CA ARG A 147 -33.73 24.69 26.20
C ARG A 147 -32.78 23.73 25.48
N PRO A 148 -32.53 23.90 24.18
CA PRO A 148 -31.47 23.17 23.49
C PRO A 148 -30.14 23.46 24.20
N LEU A 149 -29.30 22.45 24.33
CA LEU A 149 -27.93 22.64 24.82
C LEU A 149 -27.17 23.50 23.79
N ALA A 150 -26.81 24.73 24.15
CA ALA A 150 -26.12 25.66 23.25
C ALA A 150 -24.68 25.20 23.01
N THR A 151 -24.23 25.32 21.75
CA THR A 151 -22.87 24.92 21.31
C THR A 151 -21.76 25.75 21.94
N THR A 152 -22.06 26.91 22.53
CA THR A 152 -21.08 27.73 23.26
C THR A 152 -20.74 27.19 24.64
N ASP A 153 -21.54 26.28 25.20
CA ASP A 153 -21.36 25.83 26.59
C ASP A 153 -20.69 24.46 26.71
N LYS A 154 -20.81 23.63 25.67
CA LYS A 154 -20.31 22.24 25.65
C LYS A 154 -19.86 21.83 24.26
N ASP A 155 -18.82 21.00 24.20
CA ASP A 155 -18.33 20.36 22.98
C ASP A 155 -18.77 18.89 22.97
N THR A 156 -19.04 18.32 21.80
CA THR A 156 -19.43 16.91 21.65
C THR A 156 -18.51 16.19 20.70
N ILE A 157 -17.95 15.06 21.14
CA ILE A 157 -17.12 14.18 20.33
C ILE A 157 -17.85 12.87 20.15
N THR A 158 -18.08 12.46 18.90
CA THR A 158 -18.73 11.18 18.58
C THR A 158 -17.71 10.22 17.99
N ASP A 159 -17.60 9.04 18.59
CA ASP A 159 -16.80 7.93 18.08
C ASP A 159 -17.72 6.76 17.69
N PHE A 160 -17.39 6.06 16.61
CA PHE A 160 -18.12 4.88 16.17
C PHE A 160 -17.36 3.59 16.50
N TYR A 161 -18.11 2.53 16.82
CA TYR A 161 -17.56 1.25 17.22
C TYR A 161 -18.34 0.09 16.60
N ASP A 162 -17.62 -0.92 16.13
CA ASP A 162 -18.18 -2.18 15.67
C ASP A 162 -18.26 -3.18 16.83
N VAL A 163 -19.39 -3.88 16.96
CA VAL A 163 -19.54 -4.93 17.99
C VAL A 163 -18.93 -6.25 17.52
N LEU A 164 -17.91 -6.70 18.25
CA LEU A 164 -17.24 -7.99 18.11
C LEU A 164 -17.97 -9.13 18.82
N ALA A 165 -18.56 -8.85 19.99
CA ALA A 165 -19.26 -9.83 20.82
C ALA A 165 -20.52 -9.23 21.44
N SER A 166 -21.63 -9.97 21.42
CA SER A 166 -22.91 -9.54 22.02
C SER A 166 -22.79 -9.20 23.51
N GLY A 167 -23.63 -8.27 23.98
CA GLY A 167 -23.72 -7.84 25.36
C GLY A 167 -25.11 -7.29 25.71
N THR A 168 -25.24 -6.58 26.83
CA THR A 168 -26.53 -6.02 27.25
C THR A 168 -26.90 -4.82 26.37
N GLY A 169 -27.91 -4.99 25.51
CA GLY A 169 -28.41 -3.93 24.61
C GLY A 169 -27.73 -3.86 23.23
N TYR A 170 -26.85 -4.82 22.89
CA TYR A 170 -26.18 -4.89 21.59
C TYR A 170 -25.76 -6.32 21.21
N SER A 171 -25.70 -6.63 19.91
CA SER A 171 -25.33 -7.94 19.35
C SER A 171 -24.13 -7.84 18.41
N THR A 172 -23.37 -8.94 18.23
CA THR A 172 -22.30 -9.00 17.21
C THR A 172 -22.81 -8.55 15.84
N GLY A 173 -22.09 -7.62 15.22
CA GLY A 173 -22.49 -6.98 13.95
C GLY A 173 -23.24 -5.66 14.11
N ASP A 174 -23.65 -5.27 15.32
CA ASP A 174 -24.20 -3.94 15.57
C ASP A 174 -23.13 -2.85 15.43
N LEU A 175 -23.57 -1.63 15.09
CA LEU A 175 -22.77 -0.42 15.11
C LEU A 175 -23.17 0.43 16.31
N LEU A 176 -22.20 0.80 17.15
CA LEU A 176 -22.41 1.65 18.31
C LEU A 176 -21.81 3.05 18.09
N ALA A 177 -22.45 4.06 18.67
CA ALA A 177 -21.88 5.40 18.83
C ALA A 177 -21.59 5.68 20.30
N ARG A 178 -20.41 6.22 20.58
CA ARG A 178 -20.05 6.83 21.86
C ARG A 178 -20.04 8.33 21.69
N VAL A 179 -20.96 9.02 22.36
CA VAL A 179 -21.02 10.48 22.38
C VAL A 179 -20.44 10.97 23.69
N ALA A 180 -19.28 11.63 23.64
CA ALA A 180 -18.67 12.33 24.76
C ALA A 180 -19.18 13.77 24.77
N ILE A 181 -19.79 14.19 25.88
CA ILE A 181 -20.27 15.55 26.11
C ILE A 181 -19.30 16.22 27.07
N LEU A 182 -18.51 17.17 26.57
CA LEU A 182 -17.52 17.92 27.34
C LEU A 182 -18.12 19.20 27.89
N ASP A 183 -18.10 19.36 29.21
CA ASP A 183 -18.42 20.62 29.87
C ASP A 183 -17.18 21.52 29.95
N VAL A 184 -17.07 22.46 29.02
CA VAL A 184 -15.90 23.36 28.87
C VAL A 184 -16.00 24.62 29.73
N ASN A 185 -17.14 24.87 30.38
CA ASN A 185 -17.40 26.06 31.20
C ASN A 185 -17.10 25.87 32.70
N SER A 186 -16.79 24.63 33.11
CA SER A 186 -16.36 24.34 34.48
C SER A 186 -14.85 24.56 34.64
N GLY A 187 -14.41 25.09 35.79
CA GLY A 187 -12.97 25.28 36.09
C GLY A 187 -12.13 24.00 36.09
N SER A 188 -12.75 22.84 35.84
CA SER A 188 -12.12 21.57 35.53
C SER A 188 -13.02 20.83 34.53
N PRO A 189 -12.62 20.68 33.26
CA PRO A 189 -13.48 20.10 32.23
C PRO A 189 -13.92 18.68 32.63
N SER A 190 -15.23 18.42 32.55
CA SER A 190 -15.80 17.09 32.82
C SER A 190 -16.40 16.50 31.55
N ALA A 191 -16.34 15.18 31.40
CA ALA A 191 -16.89 14.45 30.27
C ALA A 191 -17.95 13.46 30.73
N THR A 192 -19.13 13.53 30.12
CA THR A 192 -20.19 12.51 30.28
C THR A 192 -20.28 11.71 28.98
N PHE A 193 -20.36 10.39 29.08
CA PHE A 193 -20.43 9.51 27.91
C PHE A 193 -21.81 8.88 27.79
N VAL A 194 -22.38 8.94 26.58
CA VAL A 194 -23.62 8.23 26.22
C VAL A 194 -23.29 7.21 25.13
N TRP A 195 -23.79 5.98 25.29
CA TRP A 195 -23.63 4.94 24.30
C TRP A 195 -24.96 4.64 23.63
N LEU A 196 -24.97 4.63 22.30
CA LEU A 196 -26.15 4.35 21.49
C LEU A 196 -25.87 3.16 20.58
N ASN A 197 -26.81 2.22 20.52
CA ASN A 197 -26.83 1.21 19.49
C ASN A 197 -27.53 1.79 18.26
N LEU A 198 -26.75 2.10 17.22
CA LEU A 198 -27.26 2.72 16.00
C LEU A 198 -28.06 1.74 15.15
N THR A 199 -27.83 0.43 15.30
CA THR A 199 -28.59 -0.60 14.59
C THR A 199 -30.02 -0.68 15.12
N THR A 200 -30.21 -0.57 16.44
CA THR A 200 -31.51 -0.75 17.08
C THR A 200 -32.17 0.55 17.54
N GLY A 201 -31.44 1.67 17.55
CA GLY A 201 -31.93 2.98 18.03
C GLY A 201 -32.04 3.10 19.56
N THR A 202 -31.51 2.15 20.32
CA THR A 202 -31.60 2.13 21.80
C THR A 202 -30.37 2.75 22.47
N ILE A 203 -30.59 3.49 23.56
CA ILE A 203 -29.51 3.94 24.46
C ILE A 203 -29.10 2.76 25.35
N LEU A 204 -27.80 2.55 25.52
CA LEU A 204 -27.28 1.49 26.39
C LEU A 204 -27.26 1.97 27.85
N GLY A 205 -27.79 1.14 28.76
CA GLY A 205 -27.77 1.42 30.20
C GLY A 205 -26.37 1.36 30.84
N SER A 206 -25.37 0.85 30.13
CA SER A 206 -23.96 0.79 30.56
C SER A 206 -23.01 0.79 29.36
N ALA A 207 -21.78 1.28 29.56
CA ALA A 207 -20.74 1.23 28.53
C ALA A 207 -20.39 -0.23 28.13
N PRO A 208 -20.20 -0.54 26.83
CA PRO A 208 -19.68 -1.82 26.39
C PRO A 208 -18.28 -2.08 26.94
N THR A 209 -17.95 -3.35 27.21
CA THR A 209 -16.58 -3.77 27.55
C THR A 209 -15.67 -3.62 26.33
N SER A 210 -14.42 -3.22 26.54
CA SER A 210 -13.46 -3.05 25.43
C SER A 210 -13.18 -4.33 24.64
N ALA A 211 -13.44 -5.51 25.21
CA ALA A 211 -13.36 -6.78 24.50
C ALA A 211 -14.51 -7.02 23.51
N ASN A 212 -15.63 -6.30 23.67
CA ASN A 212 -16.83 -6.48 22.86
C ASN A 212 -16.90 -5.52 21.67
N ILE A 213 -16.02 -4.52 21.61
CA ILE A 213 -16.08 -3.45 20.62
C ILE A 213 -14.70 -3.14 20.06
N GLU A 214 -14.63 -2.78 18.79
CA GLU A 214 -13.48 -2.15 18.15
C GLU A 214 -13.88 -0.81 17.56
N ARG A 215 -12.96 0.17 17.49
CA ARG A 215 -13.27 1.46 16.86
C ARG A 215 -13.59 1.20 15.39
N ALA A 216 -14.76 1.62 14.92
CA ALA A 216 -15.16 1.42 13.54
C ALA A 216 -14.12 2.10 12.65
N ASN A 217 -13.49 1.31 11.77
CA ASN A 217 -12.45 1.83 10.90
C ASN A 217 -13.12 2.74 9.86
N GLU A 218 -12.96 4.05 10.01
CA GLU A 218 -13.52 5.06 9.08
C GLU A 218 -12.94 4.94 7.67
N ASN A 219 -11.90 4.13 7.48
CA ASN A 219 -11.44 3.73 6.17
C ASN A 219 -12.44 2.76 5.54
N VAL A 220 -13.26 3.30 4.64
CA VAL A 220 -14.18 2.61 3.72
C VAL A 220 -13.58 1.35 3.05
N GLY A 221 -12.25 1.22 3.01
CA GLY A 221 -11.54 0.11 2.36
C GLY A 221 -11.35 -1.18 3.17
N ALA A 222 -11.51 -1.21 4.49
CA ALA A 222 -11.09 -2.39 5.29
C ALA A 222 -12.23 -3.34 5.71
N ARG A 223 -13.50 -2.92 5.65
CA ARG A 223 -14.65 -3.70 6.13
C ARG A 223 -15.77 -3.91 5.08
N GLN A 224 -15.46 -3.75 3.79
CA GLN A 224 -16.27 -4.35 2.72
C GLN A 224 -16.03 -5.86 2.66
N VAL A 225 -16.47 -6.59 3.69
CA VAL A 225 -16.46 -8.06 3.69
C VAL A 225 -17.79 -8.54 3.12
N GLY A 226 -17.94 -8.31 1.82
CA GLY A 226 -19.02 -8.80 1.00
C GLY A 226 -18.67 -8.49 -0.43
N ASN A 227 -18.68 -9.50 -1.30
CA ASN A 227 -18.43 -9.33 -2.73
C ASN A 227 -19.23 -8.13 -3.24
N TRP A 228 -18.54 -7.11 -3.73
CA TRP A 228 -19.15 -6.08 -4.55
C TRP A 228 -19.61 -6.75 -5.84
N ASN A 229 -20.85 -7.25 -5.83
CA ASN A 229 -21.56 -7.57 -7.06
C ASN A 229 -21.90 -6.23 -7.73
N VAL A 230 -20.91 -5.64 -8.40
CA VAL A 230 -21.15 -4.54 -9.32
C VAL A 230 -21.84 -5.16 -10.53
N THR A 231 -23.17 -5.26 -10.48
CA THR A 231 -23.96 -5.62 -11.64
C THR A 231 -24.04 -4.39 -12.54
N ILE A 232 -23.16 -4.32 -13.53
CA ILE A 232 -23.22 -3.24 -14.50
C ILE A 232 -24.32 -3.58 -15.51
N LEU A 233 -25.50 -3.01 -15.30
CA LEU A 233 -26.62 -3.13 -16.21
C LEU A 233 -26.46 -2.08 -17.32
N ASN A 234 -26.41 -2.52 -18.59
CA ASN A 234 -26.37 -1.68 -19.78
C ASN A 234 -25.16 -0.75 -19.96
N SER A 235 -23.97 -1.10 -19.46
CA SER A 235 -22.74 -0.45 -19.96
C SER A 235 -22.11 -1.30 -21.07
N SER A 236 -21.90 -0.72 -22.25
CA SER A 236 -20.95 -1.27 -23.21
C SER A 236 -19.53 -1.08 -22.65
N ILE A 237 -18.98 -2.10 -21.99
CA ILE A 237 -17.54 -2.16 -21.75
C ILE A 237 -16.91 -2.55 -23.08
N GLU A 238 -16.39 -1.56 -23.79
CA GLU A 238 -15.61 -1.76 -25.00
C GLU A 238 -14.19 -2.15 -24.58
N ILE A 239 -13.92 -3.46 -24.50
CA ILE A 239 -12.54 -3.96 -24.45
C ILE A 239 -11.99 -3.76 -25.86
N ALA A 240 -11.28 -2.65 -26.09
CA ALA A 240 -10.62 -2.37 -27.36
C ALA A 240 -9.49 -3.38 -27.59
N ASN A 241 -9.85 -4.56 -28.12
CA ASN A 241 -8.95 -5.49 -28.75
C ASN A 241 -9.16 -5.39 -30.27
N ASP A 242 -8.17 -4.83 -30.93
CA ASP A 242 -7.76 -5.01 -32.34
C ASP A 242 -8.84 -5.32 -33.41
N ILE A 243 -8.95 -4.38 -34.35
CA ILE A 243 -9.56 -4.46 -35.70
C ILE A 243 -10.50 -5.68 -35.93
N GLY A 244 -11.78 -5.53 -35.57
CA GLY A 244 -12.82 -6.49 -35.93
C GLY A 244 -14.08 -6.31 -35.09
N ASN A 245 -15.25 -6.52 -35.71
CA ASN A 245 -16.60 -6.31 -35.15
C ASN A 245 -16.72 -6.62 -33.63
N PRO A 246 -17.30 -5.73 -32.81
CA PRO A 246 -17.44 -5.97 -31.37
C PRO A 246 -18.27 -7.24 -31.11
N VAL A 247 -17.69 -8.18 -30.36
CA VAL A 247 -18.36 -9.40 -29.92
C VAL A 247 -19.26 -9.05 -28.73
N PRO A 248 -20.58 -9.30 -28.79
CA PRO A 248 -21.44 -9.17 -27.63
C PRO A 248 -21.07 -10.24 -26.59
N VAL A 249 -20.45 -9.82 -25.49
CA VAL A 249 -20.19 -10.69 -24.33
C VAL A 249 -21.38 -10.62 -23.38
N ASN A 250 -22.24 -11.64 -23.43
CA ASN A 250 -23.14 -11.97 -22.32
C ASN A 250 -22.42 -12.97 -21.42
N GLY A 251 -21.91 -12.51 -20.28
CA GLY A 251 -21.24 -13.35 -19.30
C GLY A 251 -20.82 -12.57 -18.06
N ASN A 252 -20.68 -13.26 -16.94
CA ASN A 252 -20.15 -12.67 -15.72
C ASN A 252 -18.65 -12.44 -15.89
N VAL A 253 -18.22 -11.19 -15.97
CA VAL A 253 -16.80 -10.83 -15.86
C VAL A 253 -16.41 -10.96 -14.40
N THR A 254 -15.74 -12.06 -14.06
CA THR A 254 -15.14 -12.23 -12.73
C THR A 254 -13.75 -11.58 -12.78
N ILE A 255 -13.62 -10.38 -12.22
CA ILE A 255 -12.29 -9.79 -12.00
C ILE A 255 -11.68 -10.51 -10.81
N ASN A 256 -10.84 -11.50 -11.09
CA ASN A 256 -10.07 -12.18 -10.06
C ASN A 256 -8.94 -11.22 -9.65
N ASN A 257 -9.06 -10.57 -8.48
CA ASN A 257 -8.06 -9.60 -7.99
C ASN A 257 -6.63 -10.17 -7.91
N THR A 258 -6.48 -11.49 -7.92
CA THR A 258 -5.19 -12.19 -8.02
C THR A 258 -4.44 -11.83 -9.31
N GLU A 259 -5.15 -11.66 -10.43
CA GLU A 259 -4.53 -11.32 -11.72
C GLU A 259 -4.28 -9.81 -11.85
N PHE A 260 -5.10 -8.97 -11.21
CA PHE A 260 -4.85 -7.52 -11.16
C PHE A 260 -3.63 -7.18 -10.31
N LEU A 261 -3.43 -7.89 -9.19
CA LEU A 261 -2.20 -7.82 -8.41
C LEU A 261 -0.99 -8.29 -9.22
N ALA A 262 -1.10 -9.42 -9.93
CA ALA A 262 -0.03 -9.90 -10.81
C ALA A 262 0.25 -8.93 -11.98
N TYR A 263 -0.77 -8.24 -12.50
CA TYR A 263 -0.63 -7.23 -13.55
C TYR A 263 0.04 -5.95 -13.02
N LEU A 264 -0.30 -5.49 -11.82
CA LEU A 264 0.40 -4.39 -11.14
C LEU A 264 1.85 -4.76 -10.82
N GLU A 265 2.10 -6.01 -10.37
CA GLU A 265 3.44 -6.53 -10.13
C GLU A 265 4.27 -6.61 -11.42
N ALA A 266 3.63 -6.96 -12.55
CA ALA A 266 4.24 -6.98 -13.86
C ALA A 266 4.50 -5.57 -14.41
N LEU A 267 3.59 -4.60 -14.22
CA LEU A 267 3.76 -3.22 -14.67
C LEU A 267 4.85 -2.49 -13.89
N TYR A 268 4.91 -2.70 -12.57
CA TYR A 268 5.97 -2.17 -11.72
C TYR A 268 7.31 -2.89 -11.94
N SER A 269 7.31 -4.17 -12.33
CA SER A 269 8.54 -4.90 -12.69
C SER A 269 9.07 -4.57 -14.08
N ALA A 270 8.23 -4.07 -15.01
CA ALA A 270 8.64 -3.78 -16.38
C ALA A 270 9.35 -2.43 -16.57
N THR A 271 9.23 -1.50 -15.61
CA THR A 271 9.84 -0.16 -15.69
C THR A 271 11.04 0.04 -14.76
N LEU A 272 11.31 -0.90 -13.86
CA LEU A 272 12.58 -0.96 -13.14
C LEU A 272 13.55 -1.85 -13.93
N PRO A 273 14.81 -1.44 -14.14
CA PRO A 273 15.79 -2.28 -14.82
C PRO A 273 15.83 -3.64 -14.13
N THR A 274 15.70 -4.70 -14.92
CA THR A 274 15.72 -6.08 -14.46
C THR A 274 17.07 -6.35 -13.83
N LEU A 275 17.18 -6.08 -12.53
CA LEU A 275 18.28 -6.55 -11.72
C LEU A 275 18.17 -8.08 -11.74
N THR A 276 19.13 -8.73 -12.38
CA THR A 276 19.26 -10.19 -12.41
C THR A 276 19.29 -10.70 -10.97
N ASP A 277 18.79 -11.91 -10.72
CA ASP A 277 18.53 -12.42 -9.36
C ASP A 277 19.77 -12.42 -8.41
N GLY A 278 20.97 -12.18 -8.92
CA GLY A 278 22.17 -11.89 -8.10
C GLY A 278 22.26 -10.48 -7.50
N GLN A 279 21.40 -9.53 -7.89
CA GLN A 279 21.45 -8.12 -7.46
C GLN A 279 20.30 -7.72 -6.51
N LYS A 280 19.24 -8.53 -6.37
CA LYS A 280 18.04 -8.21 -5.56
C LYS A 280 18.19 -8.41 -4.05
N THR A 281 19.32 -8.93 -3.56
CA THR A 281 19.42 -9.42 -2.17
C THR A 281 20.20 -8.57 -1.18
N ASN A 282 20.78 -7.42 -1.56
CA ASN A 282 21.77 -6.77 -0.69
C ASN A 282 21.44 -5.35 -0.19
N LEU A 283 20.24 -4.82 -0.44
CA LEU A 283 19.85 -3.52 0.09
C LEU A 283 18.39 -3.54 0.55
N ARG A 284 18.15 -4.01 1.78
CA ARG A 284 16.87 -3.76 2.47
C ARG A 284 17.12 -2.78 3.60
N THR A 285 16.40 -1.66 3.56
CA THR A 285 16.23 -0.81 4.72
C THR A 285 15.11 -1.39 5.57
N THR A 286 15.31 -1.50 6.88
CA THR A 286 14.20 -1.83 7.80
C THR A 286 13.17 -0.70 7.78
N GLN A 287 11.97 -0.93 8.33
CA GLN A 287 11.00 0.15 8.59
C GLN A 287 11.57 1.29 9.47
N ARG A 288 12.76 1.10 10.07
CA ARG A 288 13.51 2.10 10.84
C ARG A 288 14.67 2.75 10.07
N GLY A 289 14.86 2.44 8.79
CA GLY A 289 15.95 2.98 7.97
C GLY A 289 17.31 2.30 8.20
N GLU A 290 17.35 1.16 8.91
CA GLU A 290 18.60 0.43 9.12
C GLU A 290 18.95 -0.36 7.87
N LEU A 291 20.15 -0.14 7.34
CA LEU A 291 20.65 -0.84 6.17
C LEU A 291 21.16 -2.23 6.57
N ILE A 292 20.41 -3.29 6.24
CA ILE A 292 20.84 -4.67 6.48
C ILE A 292 21.52 -5.20 5.21
N THR A 293 22.86 -5.27 5.23
CA THR A 293 23.68 -5.86 4.16
C THR A 293 24.32 -7.17 4.62
N SER A 294 23.57 -8.25 4.82
CA SER A 294 24.10 -9.63 4.65
C SER A 294 23.11 -10.69 5.11
N PHE A 295 22.62 -11.48 4.17
CA PHE A 295 22.37 -12.90 4.41
C PHE A 295 23.07 -13.65 3.30
N VAL A 296 24.26 -14.17 3.61
CA VAL A 296 24.93 -15.12 2.72
C VAL A 296 24.62 -16.51 3.26
N ASP A 297 23.90 -17.30 2.47
CA ASP A 297 23.65 -18.71 2.75
C ASP A 297 24.97 -19.50 2.59
N PHE A 298 25.34 -20.29 3.60
CA PHE A 298 26.62 -21.02 3.63
C PHE A 298 26.53 -22.30 2.79
N VAL A 299 26.61 -22.17 1.47
CA VAL A 299 26.56 -23.33 0.55
C VAL A 299 27.90 -24.04 0.38
N SER A 300 28.96 -23.66 1.12
CA SER A 300 30.26 -24.35 0.99
C SER A 300 30.32 -25.66 1.79
N SER A 301 30.93 -26.68 1.18
CA SER A 301 31.15 -27.97 1.81
C SER A 301 32.06 -27.84 3.04
N THR A 302 31.67 -28.45 4.15
CA THR A 302 32.50 -28.55 5.35
C THR A 302 33.80 -29.32 5.05
N ILE A 303 34.95 -28.75 5.44
CA ILE A 303 36.26 -29.40 5.37
C ILE A 303 36.75 -29.65 6.80
N ASN A 304 37.22 -30.87 7.07
CA ASN A 304 37.68 -31.26 8.41
C ASN A 304 39.19 -31.06 8.54
N ILE A 305 39.62 -30.34 9.57
CA ILE A 305 41.02 -30.22 9.98
C ILE A 305 41.21 -31.09 11.23
N SER A 306 42.20 -31.98 11.20
CA SER A 306 42.47 -32.95 12.28
C SER A 306 43.96 -33.22 12.51
N ALA A 307 44.86 -32.43 11.91
CA ALA A 307 46.30 -32.56 12.08
C ALA A 307 46.99 -31.19 12.02
N ALA A 308 48.18 -31.08 12.61
CA ALA A 308 49.02 -29.90 12.45
C ALA A 308 49.64 -29.89 11.06
N ASP A 309 49.86 -28.70 10.50
CA ASP A 309 50.59 -28.56 9.26
C ASP A 309 52.10 -28.66 9.50
N ALA A 310 52.73 -29.64 8.88
CA ALA A 310 54.19 -29.82 8.86
C ALA A 310 54.79 -29.60 7.46
N GLY A 311 53.96 -29.37 6.44
CA GLY A 311 54.39 -29.26 5.04
C GLY A 311 54.67 -27.84 4.57
N SER A 312 54.13 -26.82 5.27
CA SER A 312 54.44 -25.42 4.94
C SER A 312 55.74 -24.95 5.58
N ILE A 313 56.44 -24.07 4.86
CA ILE A 313 57.61 -23.34 5.34
C ILE A 313 57.30 -21.85 5.36
N SER A 314 58.00 -21.09 6.20
CA SER A 314 57.81 -19.63 6.31
C SER A 314 59.08 -18.86 5.98
N THR A 315 58.92 -17.74 5.28
CA THR A 315 59.98 -16.74 5.07
C THR A 315 59.48 -15.37 5.51
N ALA A 316 60.40 -14.47 5.84
CA ALA A 316 60.07 -13.08 6.16
C ALA A 316 59.95 -12.26 4.86
N GLY A 317 58.83 -11.57 4.70
CA GLY A 317 58.57 -10.56 3.67
C GLY A 317 58.82 -9.14 4.17
N ALA A 318 58.28 -8.17 3.43
CA ALA A 318 58.32 -6.76 3.82
C ALA A 318 57.68 -6.54 5.20
N ASP A 319 58.23 -5.62 5.98
CA ASP A 319 57.78 -5.29 7.35
C ASP A 319 57.67 -6.52 8.28
N SER A 320 58.51 -7.53 8.05
CA SER A 320 58.49 -8.81 8.79
C SER A 320 57.19 -9.61 8.64
N GLN A 321 56.40 -9.35 7.59
CA GLN A 321 55.25 -10.17 7.27
C GLN A 321 55.68 -11.61 7.01
N THR A 322 55.07 -12.58 7.68
CA THR A 322 55.35 -14.00 7.40
C THR A 322 54.67 -14.44 6.11
N ILE A 323 55.45 -14.96 5.16
CA ILE A 323 55.00 -15.56 3.91
C ILE A 323 55.15 -17.07 4.04
N PHE A 324 54.06 -17.81 3.85
CA PHE A 324 54.04 -19.27 3.89
C PHE A 324 54.04 -19.84 2.47
N SER A 325 54.89 -20.83 2.21
CA SER A 325 54.92 -21.59 0.97
C SER A 325 55.02 -23.09 1.26
N GLY A 326 55.08 -23.93 0.22
CA GLY A 326 55.04 -25.38 0.37
C GLY A 326 53.63 -25.95 0.32
N THR A 327 53.52 -27.28 0.35
CA THR A 327 52.23 -27.99 0.29
C THR A 327 51.83 -28.39 1.71
N PRO A 328 50.72 -27.89 2.26
CA PRO A 328 50.30 -28.27 3.61
C PRO A 328 50.03 -29.77 3.71
N THR A 329 50.25 -30.32 4.90
CA THR A 329 49.93 -31.73 5.18
C THR A 329 48.44 -32.03 4.95
N ALA A 330 48.09 -33.22 4.48
CA ALA A 330 46.69 -33.61 4.34
C ALA A 330 45.93 -33.47 5.68
N SER A 331 44.70 -32.96 5.64
CA SER A 331 43.86 -32.69 6.83
C SER A 331 44.40 -31.63 7.79
N SER A 332 45.38 -30.81 7.39
CA SER A 332 45.87 -29.69 8.21
C SER A 332 45.33 -28.32 7.78
N PHE A 333 44.51 -28.27 6.73
CA PHE A 333 43.99 -27.02 6.18
C PHE A 333 42.63 -27.19 5.51
N ALA A 334 41.94 -26.07 5.36
CA ALA A 334 40.75 -25.89 4.54
C ALA A 334 40.99 -24.66 3.66
N SER A 335 40.66 -24.73 2.37
CA SER A 335 40.84 -23.59 1.45
C SER A 335 39.71 -23.49 0.45
N VAL A 336 39.46 -22.27 -0.02
CA VAL A 336 38.58 -21.99 -1.15
C VAL A 336 39.31 -21.11 -2.15
N SER A 337 39.10 -21.37 -3.44
CA SER A 337 39.51 -20.45 -4.51
C SER A 337 38.48 -19.33 -4.62
N ILE A 338 38.93 -18.12 -4.87
CA ILE A 338 38.07 -16.94 -4.97
C ILE A 338 38.31 -16.26 -6.32
N SER A 339 37.24 -15.76 -6.94
CA SER A 339 37.30 -15.18 -8.28
C SER A 339 36.28 -14.04 -8.40
N GLY A 340 36.78 -12.80 -8.35
CA GLY A 340 35.92 -11.61 -8.32
C GLY A 340 35.30 -11.32 -6.95
N ASP A 341 35.62 -12.11 -5.92
CA ASP A 341 35.11 -11.91 -4.56
C ASP A 341 35.85 -10.78 -3.83
N SER A 342 35.10 -10.01 -3.06
CA SER A 342 35.63 -8.91 -2.24
C SER A 342 35.67 -9.23 -0.76
N SER A 343 34.95 -10.27 -0.32
CA SER A 343 34.94 -10.69 1.08
C SER A 343 34.84 -12.18 1.27
N PHE A 344 35.14 -12.60 2.50
CA PHE A 344 35.01 -13.98 2.93
C PHE A 344 34.40 -14.07 4.32
N ALA A 345 33.77 -15.21 4.59
CA ALA A 345 33.32 -15.66 5.88
C ALA A 345 33.90 -17.04 6.18
N ILE A 346 34.32 -17.27 7.42
CA ILE A 346 34.79 -18.54 7.93
C ILE A 346 33.88 -18.93 9.10
N GLN A 347 33.33 -20.14 9.07
CA GLN A 347 32.71 -20.76 10.23
C GLN A 347 33.58 -21.95 10.67
N ILE A 348 33.90 -22.00 11.96
CA ILE A 348 34.62 -23.12 12.57
C ILE A 348 33.73 -23.71 13.65
N ASP A 349 33.36 -24.99 13.48
CA ASP A 349 32.64 -25.80 14.46
C ASP A 349 33.51 -27.00 14.90
N GLY A 350 32.93 -27.91 15.69
CA GLY A 350 33.57 -29.13 16.14
C GLY A 350 34.20 -29.00 17.54
N THR A 351 35.08 -29.93 17.88
CA THR A 351 35.81 -29.95 19.15
C THR A 351 37.25 -30.29 18.87
N PHE A 352 38.14 -29.34 19.13
CA PHE A 352 39.56 -29.49 18.84
C PHE A 352 40.41 -28.74 19.87
N VAL A 353 41.68 -29.13 19.94
CA VAL A 353 42.73 -28.44 20.68
C VAL A 353 43.87 -28.19 19.70
N GLY A 354 44.08 -26.93 19.34
CA GLY A 354 45.05 -26.49 18.35
C GLY A 354 44.89 -25.01 18.02
N THR A 355 45.79 -24.48 17.19
CA THR A 355 45.74 -23.10 16.69
C THR A 355 45.51 -23.11 15.19
N LEU A 356 44.48 -22.40 14.74
CA LEU A 356 44.15 -22.18 13.33
C LEU A 356 44.60 -20.78 12.91
N GLN A 357 45.24 -20.67 11.75
CA GLN A 357 45.71 -19.44 11.12
C GLN A 357 44.85 -19.13 9.90
N PHE A 358 44.42 -17.87 9.77
CA PHE A 358 43.73 -17.35 8.58
C PHE A 358 44.74 -16.74 7.62
N GLU A 359 44.63 -17.12 6.35
CA GLU A 359 45.61 -16.77 5.32
C GLU A 359 44.93 -16.47 3.99
N ARG A 360 45.61 -15.67 3.15
CA ARG A 360 45.23 -15.39 1.77
C ARG A 360 46.40 -15.58 0.82
N SER A 361 46.10 -15.87 -0.45
CA SER A 361 47.08 -15.94 -1.54
C SER A 361 46.72 -14.97 -2.67
N LEU A 362 47.74 -14.39 -3.30
CA LEU A 362 47.65 -13.53 -4.50
C LEU A 362 48.14 -14.24 -5.78
N ASP A 363 48.61 -15.48 -5.66
CA ASP A 363 49.36 -16.20 -6.68
C ASP A 363 48.84 -17.64 -6.87
N ASN A 364 47.51 -17.78 -6.83
CA ASN A 364 46.80 -19.05 -7.02
C ASN A 364 47.22 -20.17 -6.05
N GLY A 365 47.55 -19.80 -4.81
CA GLY A 365 47.89 -20.73 -3.73
C GLY A 365 49.36 -21.15 -3.66
N ALA A 366 50.26 -20.50 -4.41
CA ALA A 366 51.69 -20.79 -4.31
C ALA A 366 52.30 -20.22 -3.02
N THR A 367 51.90 -19.01 -2.63
CA THR A 367 52.28 -18.38 -1.37
C THR A 367 51.07 -17.82 -0.63
N TYR A 368 51.18 -17.79 0.69
CA TYR A 368 50.13 -17.33 1.59
C TYR A 368 50.67 -16.32 2.59
N THR A 369 49.87 -15.30 2.89
CA THR A 369 50.15 -14.32 3.94
C THR A 369 49.02 -14.35 4.97
N ALA A 370 49.37 -14.12 6.24
CA ALA A 370 48.36 -14.02 7.29
C ALA A 370 47.37 -12.88 6.99
N ILE A 371 46.08 -13.15 7.16
CA ILE A 371 45.02 -12.14 7.04
C ILE A 371 44.25 -12.02 8.35
N SER A 372 43.97 -10.79 8.76
CA SER A 372 43.10 -10.53 9.91
C SER A 372 41.63 -10.66 9.51
N ALA A 373 40.85 -11.34 10.34
CA ALA A 373 39.41 -11.45 10.19
C ALA A 373 38.71 -10.99 11.48
N PHE A 374 37.58 -10.31 11.34
CA PHE A 374 36.71 -9.85 12.41
C PHE A 374 35.93 -11.02 13.01
N ALA A 375 36.06 -11.26 14.31
CA ALA A 375 35.31 -12.29 15.02
C ALA A 375 33.88 -11.81 15.28
N ALA A 376 32.90 -12.42 14.61
CA ALA A 376 31.51 -12.01 14.65
C ALA A 376 30.94 -12.04 16.07
N GLY A 377 30.21 -10.98 16.44
CA GLY A 377 29.68 -10.81 17.81
C GLY A 377 30.68 -10.25 18.82
N THR A 378 31.90 -9.87 18.40
CA THR A 378 32.92 -9.26 19.26
C THR A 378 33.47 -7.97 18.67
N ALA A 379 34.38 -7.29 19.37
CA ALA A 379 35.11 -6.13 18.84
C ALA A 379 36.50 -6.49 18.26
N TYR A 380 36.86 -7.79 18.21
CA TYR A 380 38.23 -8.21 17.92
C TYR A 380 38.44 -8.60 16.46
N THR A 381 39.57 -8.17 15.90
CA THR A 381 40.15 -8.74 14.69
C THR A 381 41.34 -9.63 15.06
N ARG A 382 41.45 -10.80 14.43
CA ARG A 382 42.53 -11.76 14.69
C ARG A 382 42.93 -12.45 13.40
N SER A 383 44.20 -12.83 13.28
CA SER A 383 44.68 -13.70 12.21
C SER A 383 44.77 -15.17 12.64
N THR A 384 44.53 -15.47 13.92
CA THR A 384 44.50 -16.82 14.47
C THR A 384 43.33 -17.03 15.44
N THR A 385 42.95 -18.30 15.65
CA THR A 385 41.98 -18.70 16.66
C THR A 385 42.31 -20.07 17.26
N THR A 386 41.97 -20.25 18.54
CA THR A 386 41.94 -21.56 19.24
C THR A 386 40.52 -21.96 19.62
N GLN A 387 39.52 -21.19 19.16
CA GLN A 387 38.12 -21.30 19.52
C GLN A 387 37.27 -21.60 18.28
N ILE A 388 36.08 -22.16 18.50
CA ILE A 388 34.99 -22.21 17.51
C ILE A 388 34.36 -20.82 17.34
N GLY A 389 33.71 -20.57 16.20
CA GLY A 389 33.06 -19.28 15.94
C GLY A 389 32.90 -18.93 14.48
N ARG A 390 32.66 -17.64 14.23
CA ARG A 390 32.54 -17.07 12.88
C ARG A 390 33.46 -15.87 12.71
N TRP A 391 34.08 -15.78 11.54
CA TRP A 391 34.97 -14.69 11.17
C TRP A 391 34.62 -14.14 9.80
N HIS A 392 34.71 -12.82 9.64
CA HIS A 392 34.50 -12.14 8.37
C HIS A 392 35.73 -11.30 8.02
N GLY A 393 36.04 -11.19 6.73
CA GLY A 393 37.14 -10.35 6.28
C GLY A 393 36.99 -9.96 4.82
N ASN A 394 37.88 -9.07 4.37
CA ASN A 394 37.93 -8.65 2.98
C ASN A 394 39.03 -9.41 2.24
N CYS A 395 38.73 -9.94 1.07
CA CYS A 395 39.68 -10.69 0.23
C CYS A 395 39.88 -10.07 -1.14
N SER A 396 39.44 -8.83 -1.36
CA SER A 396 39.69 -8.12 -2.62
C SER A 396 41.16 -8.26 -3.03
N SER A 397 41.40 -8.56 -4.32
CA SER A 397 42.70 -8.87 -4.94
C SER A 397 43.32 -10.25 -4.63
N SER A 398 42.72 -11.08 -3.78
CA SER A 398 43.21 -12.44 -3.48
C SER A 398 42.61 -13.47 -4.43
N ASN A 399 43.29 -14.61 -4.60
CA ASN A 399 42.87 -15.75 -5.41
C ASN A 399 42.51 -16.98 -4.58
N SER A 400 42.93 -17.02 -3.31
CA SER A 400 42.53 -18.08 -2.37
C SER A 400 42.49 -17.59 -0.93
N ILE A 401 41.55 -18.12 -0.15
CA ILE A 401 41.50 -18.01 1.31
C ILE A 401 41.71 -19.39 1.91
N ARG A 402 42.53 -19.46 2.97
CA ARG A 402 42.90 -20.70 3.66
C ARG A 402 42.83 -20.54 5.17
N VAL A 403 42.35 -21.59 5.83
CA VAL A 403 42.47 -21.82 7.27
C VAL A 403 43.44 -22.98 7.46
N ARG A 404 44.50 -22.80 8.25
CA ARG A 404 45.58 -23.79 8.41
C ARG A 404 45.91 -24.02 9.89
N ALA A 405 46.05 -25.28 10.30
CA ALA A 405 46.45 -25.61 11.66
C ALA A 405 47.96 -25.44 11.85
N THR A 406 48.38 -24.43 12.61
CA THR A 406 49.80 -24.20 12.95
C THR A 406 50.25 -25.03 14.15
N SER A 407 49.30 -25.45 14.98
CA SER A 407 49.52 -26.43 16.04
C SER A 407 48.29 -27.31 16.20
N TRP A 408 48.48 -28.56 16.60
CA TRP A 408 47.39 -29.50 16.81
C TRP A 408 47.74 -30.49 17.92
N THR A 409 46.76 -30.78 18.77
CA THR A 409 46.89 -31.74 19.86
C THR A 409 45.85 -32.85 19.74
N SER A 410 44.57 -32.50 19.55
CA SER A 410 43.49 -33.50 19.47
C SER A 410 42.21 -32.95 18.84
N GLY A 411 41.31 -33.85 18.43
CA GLY A 411 39.97 -33.52 17.95
C GLY A 411 39.90 -33.19 16.46
N THR A 412 38.79 -32.57 16.04
CA THR A 412 38.50 -32.17 14.65
C THR A 412 37.82 -30.81 14.62
N ALA A 413 38.38 -29.88 13.83
CA ALA A 413 37.73 -28.62 13.49
C ALA A 413 36.99 -28.77 12.16
N ASN A 414 35.71 -28.41 12.15
CA ASN A 414 34.87 -28.43 10.96
C ASN A 414 34.84 -27.02 10.37
N VAL A 415 35.55 -26.80 9.27
CA VAL A 415 35.74 -25.46 8.68
C VAL A 415 34.87 -25.31 7.43
N LYS A 416 34.10 -24.24 7.38
CA LYS A 416 33.40 -23.76 6.17
C LYS A 416 33.96 -22.40 5.80
N ILE A 417 34.34 -22.23 4.53
CA ILE A 417 34.83 -20.96 4.00
C ILE A 417 33.89 -20.55 2.87
N LEU A 418 33.44 -19.31 2.90
CA LEU A 418 32.56 -18.72 1.90
C LEU A 418 33.21 -17.44 1.41
N ALA A 419 33.17 -17.19 0.11
CA ALA A 419 33.59 -15.93 -0.47
C ALA A 419 32.43 -15.33 -1.26
N GLY A 420 32.42 -14.00 -1.38
CA GLY A 420 31.38 -13.31 -2.13
C GLY A 420 31.83 -11.95 -2.68
N ALA A 421 31.16 -11.53 -3.74
CA ALA A 421 31.38 -10.23 -4.41
C ALA A 421 30.99 -9.01 -3.56
N GLY A 422 30.20 -9.20 -2.50
CA GLY A 422 29.80 -8.12 -1.60
C GLY A 422 30.96 -7.59 -0.73
N THR A 423 30.84 -6.34 -0.28
CA THR A 423 31.63 -5.81 0.83
C THR A 423 31.25 -6.56 2.10
N GLY A 424 32.10 -7.48 2.57
CA GLY A 424 31.72 -8.38 3.67
C GLY A 424 31.58 -7.65 5.00
N THR A 425 32.55 -6.79 5.32
CA THR A 425 32.46 -5.88 6.47
C THR A 425 33.24 -4.59 6.19
N ILE A 426 32.62 -3.45 6.47
CA ILE A 426 33.37 -2.20 6.66
C ILE A 426 33.85 -2.21 8.11
N THR A 427 35.08 -2.70 8.32
CA THR A 427 35.70 -2.66 9.63
C THR A 427 36.43 -1.33 9.80
N ILE A 428 35.88 -0.47 10.66
CA ILE A 428 36.54 0.78 11.05
C ILE A 428 37.53 0.44 12.17
N GLY A 429 38.76 0.08 11.79
CA GLY A 429 39.79 -0.36 12.73
C GLY A 429 40.40 0.76 13.60
N ASN A 430 40.13 2.01 13.24
CA ASN A 430 40.52 3.21 13.99
C ASN A 430 39.32 4.16 14.08
N PRO A 431 39.19 5.00 15.11
CA PRO A 431 38.12 5.99 15.18
C PRO A 431 38.02 6.80 13.89
N ILE A 432 36.79 7.04 13.41
CA ILE A 432 36.56 7.97 12.30
C ILE A 432 37.13 9.32 12.73
N ARG A 433 38.04 9.88 11.94
CA ARG A 433 38.58 11.22 12.17
C ARG A 433 37.89 12.20 11.26
N LEU A 434 37.39 13.29 11.82
CA LEU A 434 37.03 14.47 11.04
C LEU A 434 38.28 15.30 10.85
N PHE A 435 38.53 15.72 9.61
CA PHE A 435 39.60 16.64 9.26
C PHE A 435 38.99 17.96 8.85
N ASP A 436 39.27 19.02 9.61
CA ASP A 436 38.99 20.37 9.16
C ASP A 436 40.12 20.81 8.22
N GLN A 437 39.82 20.93 6.93
CA GLN A 437 40.79 21.34 5.91
C GLN A 437 41.32 22.76 6.12
N ILE A 438 40.59 23.62 6.84
CA ILE A 438 40.97 25.02 7.04
C ILE A 438 41.92 25.16 8.23
N SER A 439 41.62 24.50 9.35
CA SER A 439 42.46 24.57 10.56
C SER A 439 43.54 23.49 10.66
N GLY A 440 43.45 22.43 9.85
CA GLY A 440 44.35 21.27 9.91
C GLY A 440 44.13 20.37 11.14
N VAL A 441 43.12 20.67 11.97
CA VAL A 441 42.82 19.94 13.19
C VAL A 441 42.13 18.62 12.86
N GLN A 442 42.56 17.54 13.52
CA GLN A 442 41.91 16.23 13.47
C GLN A 442 41.23 15.93 14.79
N ALA A 443 39.95 15.54 14.75
CA ALA A 443 39.22 15.07 15.92
C ALA A 443 38.72 13.64 15.67
N SER A 444 38.94 12.75 16.64
CA SER A 444 38.38 11.40 16.60
C SER A 444 36.93 11.43 17.09
N ILE A 445 36.01 10.84 16.31
CA ILE A 445 34.64 10.61 16.74
C ILE A 445 34.65 9.43 17.71
N LYS A 446 34.18 9.66 18.94
CA LYS A 446 33.95 8.59 19.93
C LYS A 446 32.45 8.36 20.09
N ALA A 447 32.05 7.11 20.27
CA ALA A 447 30.68 6.79 20.70
C ALA A 447 30.51 7.27 22.15
N ALA A 448 29.62 8.22 22.38
CA ALA A 448 29.17 8.71 23.69
C ALA A 448 30.29 8.93 24.73
N SER A 449 30.94 10.09 24.70
CA SER A 449 31.72 10.52 25.87
C SER A 449 30.77 11.00 26.98
N VAL A 450 30.95 10.47 28.19
CA VAL A 450 30.33 10.99 29.43
C VAL A 450 31.28 11.91 30.21
N ALA A 451 32.49 12.14 29.70
CA ALA A 451 33.45 13.02 30.35
C ALA A 451 33.10 14.50 30.08
N PRO A 452 33.39 15.41 31.02
CA PRO A 452 33.23 16.84 30.80
C PRO A 452 34.01 17.31 29.57
N VAL A 453 33.46 18.26 28.80
CA VAL A 453 34.02 18.81 27.55
C VAL A 453 35.49 19.27 27.68
N LEU A 454 35.92 19.67 28.87
CA LEU A 454 37.31 20.08 29.14
C LEU A 454 38.30 18.92 29.25
N ALA A 455 37.83 17.68 29.45
CA ALA A 455 38.65 16.49 29.64
C ALA A 455 38.61 15.54 28.42
N ASP A 456 37.62 15.67 27.53
CA ASP A 456 37.54 14.87 26.30
C ASP A 456 37.44 15.77 25.07
N THR A 457 38.51 15.81 24.29
CA THR A 457 38.59 16.54 23.02
C THR A 457 37.92 15.80 21.86
N ALA A 458 37.30 14.65 22.10
CA ALA A 458 36.54 13.93 21.08
C ALA A 458 35.23 14.66 20.73
N LEU A 459 34.97 14.80 19.44
CA LEU A 459 33.67 15.27 18.96
C LEU A 459 32.61 14.21 19.26
N VAL A 460 31.67 14.53 20.13
CA VAL A 460 30.43 13.76 20.30
C VAL A 460 29.45 14.24 19.24
N PHE A 461 29.13 13.41 18.24
CA PHE A 461 27.96 13.66 17.40
C PHE A 461 26.72 13.46 18.27
N THR A 462 26.18 14.56 18.76
CA THR A 462 24.78 14.60 19.16
C THR A 462 24.03 15.05 17.91
N GLU A 463 23.05 14.26 17.44
CA GLU A 463 22.02 14.81 16.56
C GLU A 463 21.32 15.89 17.38
N ARG A 464 21.81 17.12 17.29
CA ARG A 464 21.15 18.25 17.90
C ARG A 464 19.91 18.49 17.06
N ARG A 465 18.83 17.77 17.38
CA ARG A 465 17.49 18.30 17.13
C ARG A 465 17.38 19.51 18.02
N GLU A 466 17.84 20.65 17.54
CA GLU A 466 17.40 21.90 18.13
C GLU A 466 15.88 21.91 17.93
N SER A 467 15.15 21.56 18.99
CA SER A 467 13.81 22.06 19.18
C SER A 467 13.96 23.57 19.33
N ILE A 468 14.08 24.28 18.21
CA ILE A 468 14.09 25.73 18.21
C ILE A 468 12.66 26.13 18.58
N ALA A 469 12.44 26.38 19.87
CA ALA A 469 11.18 26.92 20.35
C ALA A 469 11.02 28.31 19.74
N GLY A 470 10.34 28.39 18.58
CA GLY A 470 10.01 29.66 17.96
C GLY A 470 9.09 30.44 18.90
N ASN A 471 9.48 31.66 19.24
CA ASN A 471 8.59 32.56 19.95
C ASN A 471 7.53 33.03 18.96
N ASN A 472 6.26 32.81 19.28
CA ASN A 472 5.13 33.24 18.46
C ASN A 472 4.47 34.47 19.08
N GLY A 473 4.17 35.47 18.27
CA GLY A 473 3.40 36.64 18.64
C GLY A 473 2.35 36.98 17.59
N SER A 474 1.31 37.72 17.98
CA SER A 474 0.33 38.30 17.07
C SER A 474 0.14 39.77 17.36
N LEU A 475 0.02 40.59 16.31
CA LEU A 475 -0.21 42.02 16.41
C LEU A 475 -1.47 42.41 15.62
N THR A 476 -2.45 43.00 16.30
CA THR A 476 -3.67 43.53 15.68
C THR A 476 -3.53 45.03 15.45
N LEU A 477 -3.61 45.44 14.18
CA LEU A 477 -3.55 46.83 13.73
C LEU A 477 -4.94 47.44 13.84
N THR A 478 -5.36 47.80 15.04
CA THR A 478 -6.75 48.21 15.38
C THR A 478 -7.27 49.37 14.54
N ASN A 479 -6.42 50.36 14.23
CA ASN A 479 -6.77 51.57 13.51
C ASN A 479 -6.06 51.63 12.15
N ALA A 480 -6.79 52.04 11.12
CA ALA A 480 -6.22 52.28 9.80
C ALA A 480 -5.15 53.39 9.85
N ASN A 481 -4.07 53.21 9.09
CA ASN A 481 -2.94 54.14 8.97
C ASN A 481 -2.31 54.56 10.31
N THR A 482 -2.40 53.73 11.33
CA THR A 482 -1.72 53.91 12.63
C THR A 482 -0.49 53.02 12.70
N GLU A 483 0.61 53.52 13.27
CA GLU A 483 1.85 52.75 13.46
C GLU A 483 1.79 51.91 14.74
N TYR A 484 2.10 50.63 14.60
CA TYR A 484 2.23 49.66 15.67
C TYR A 484 3.64 49.07 15.66
N SER A 485 4.09 48.47 16.77
CA SER A 485 5.45 47.95 16.88
C SER A 485 5.51 46.56 17.50
N PHE A 486 6.54 45.80 17.13
CA PHE A 486 6.87 44.50 17.71
C PHE A 486 8.38 44.42 17.98
N ALA A 487 8.75 44.19 19.23
CA ALA A 487 10.16 44.10 19.64
C ALA A 487 10.70 42.69 19.42
N LEU A 488 11.83 42.60 18.72
CA LEU A 488 12.63 41.39 18.55
C LEU A 488 13.82 41.46 19.51
N THR A 489 13.96 40.45 20.37
CA THR A 489 15.07 40.37 21.33
C THR A 489 15.93 39.17 20.99
N ASN A 490 17.21 39.41 20.71
CA ASN A 490 18.18 38.37 20.32
C ASN A 490 17.69 37.44 19.19
N ALA A 491 16.94 37.96 18.21
CA ALA A 491 16.40 37.15 17.12
C ALA A 491 17.49 36.85 16.07
N ARG A 492 17.79 35.58 15.81
CA ARG A 492 18.61 35.12 14.68
C ARG A 492 17.85 35.05 13.38
N SER A 493 16.54 34.88 13.44
CA SER A 493 15.66 35.00 12.29
C SER A 493 14.26 35.42 12.74
N TYR A 494 13.49 35.99 11.81
CA TYR A 494 12.06 36.19 12.00
C TYR A 494 11.31 35.90 10.71
N ALA A 495 10.02 35.58 10.84
CA ALA A 495 9.05 35.52 9.77
C ALA A 495 7.74 36.17 10.22
N PHE A 496 7.04 36.86 9.32
CA PHE A 496 5.68 37.30 9.59
C PHE A 496 4.80 37.28 8.35
N LYS A 497 3.50 37.10 8.58
CA LYS A 497 2.47 37.11 7.55
C LYS A 497 1.17 37.74 8.06
N ILE A 498 0.33 38.15 7.12
CA ILE A 498 -1.01 38.64 7.43
C ILE A 498 -1.92 37.43 7.63
N LEU A 499 -2.58 37.34 8.79
CA LEU A 499 -3.60 36.32 9.05
C LEU A 499 -4.96 36.73 8.48
N SER A 500 -5.31 38.01 8.64
CA SER A 500 -6.57 38.59 8.17
C SER A 500 -6.44 40.10 8.01
N GLY A 501 -7.25 40.71 7.13
CA GLY A 501 -7.25 42.16 6.89
C GLY A 501 -6.70 42.54 5.51
N GLY A 502 -6.10 43.71 5.41
CA GLY A 502 -5.50 44.23 4.18
C GLY A 502 -3.97 44.18 4.18
N ASP A 503 -3.36 44.60 3.07
CA ASP A 503 -1.91 44.73 2.94
C ASP A 503 -1.29 45.51 4.11
N ILE A 504 -0.06 45.16 4.48
CA ILE A 504 0.69 45.84 5.54
C ILE A 504 1.88 46.57 4.98
N ARG A 505 2.20 47.69 5.61
CA ARG A 505 3.45 48.42 5.45
C ARG A 505 4.32 48.12 6.67
N PHE A 506 5.58 47.81 6.47
CA PHE A 506 6.52 47.60 7.57
C PHE A 506 7.86 48.32 7.38
N ALA A 507 8.52 48.64 8.48
CA ALA A 507 9.84 49.29 8.48
C ALA A 507 10.65 48.91 9.73
N TYR A 508 11.96 49.13 9.68
CA TYR A 508 12.86 48.99 10.83
C TYR A 508 13.10 50.31 11.57
N THR A 509 12.38 51.38 11.19
CA THR A 509 12.49 52.72 11.78
C THR A 509 11.09 53.28 12.02
N THR A 510 10.91 53.93 13.17
CA THR A 510 9.64 54.56 13.56
C THR A 510 9.27 55.73 12.64
N GLY A 511 7.97 56.01 12.55
CA GLY A 511 7.41 57.15 11.81
C GLY A 511 7.37 56.94 10.30
N LYS A 512 7.54 55.71 9.82
CA LYS A 512 7.66 55.40 8.38
C LYS A 512 6.40 54.80 7.77
N VAL A 513 5.55 54.17 8.57
CA VAL A 513 4.46 53.30 8.06
C VAL A 513 3.05 53.86 8.21
N ALA A 514 2.79 54.74 9.19
CA ALA A 514 1.48 55.39 9.38
C ALA A 514 1.13 56.33 8.21
N THR A 515 2.01 57.32 7.97
CA THR A 515 2.03 58.17 6.77
C THR A 515 3.23 57.72 5.93
N PRO A 516 3.02 56.91 4.88
CA PRO A 516 4.10 56.15 4.25
C PRO A 516 5.22 57.04 3.73
N THR A 517 6.36 56.98 4.38
CA THR A 517 7.55 57.77 4.03
C THR A 517 8.73 56.82 3.94
N LEU A 518 9.54 56.91 2.89
CA LEU A 518 10.67 55.99 2.71
C LEU A 518 11.68 56.10 3.88
N PRO A 519 12.35 54.99 4.26
CA PRO A 519 12.16 53.63 3.74
C PRO A 519 11.03 52.87 4.49
N TYR A 520 10.15 52.21 3.72
CA TYR A 520 9.22 51.20 4.19
C TYR A 520 9.03 50.14 3.09
N TYR A 521 8.50 48.98 3.45
CA TYR A 521 8.17 47.88 2.55
C TYR A 521 6.67 47.59 2.62
N THR A 522 6.10 47.03 1.56
CA THR A 522 4.70 46.57 1.54
C THR A 522 4.68 45.05 1.42
N LEU A 523 3.95 44.38 2.30
CA LEU A 523 3.67 42.95 2.24
C LEU A 523 2.18 42.76 1.94
N THR A 524 1.86 42.06 0.86
CA THR A 524 0.47 41.78 0.47
C THR A 524 -0.08 40.56 1.20
N THR A 525 -1.41 40.42 1.27
CA THR A 525 -2.10 39.38 2.07
C THR A 525 -1.74 37.92 1.73
N SER A 526 -1.10 37.66 0.59
CA SER A 526 -0.70 36.32 0.14
C SER A 526 0.78 36.01 0.34
N LEU A 527 1.56 36.94 0.90
CA LEU A 527 3.00 36.80 1.04
C LEU A 527 3.44 36.71 2.50
N GLU A 528 4.62 36.13 2.69
CA GLU A 528 5.33 36.04 3.96
C GLU A 528 6.67 36.78 3.82
N GLU A 529 7.02 37.58 4.80
CA GLU A 529 8.35 38.17 4.90
C GLU A 529 9.17 37.35 5.89
N ALA A 530 10.32 36.85 5.46
CA ALA A 530 11.25 36.11 6.30
C ALA A 530 12.67 36.66 6.16
N LYS A 531 13.37 36.78 7.28
CA LYS A 531 14.75 37.26 7.32
C LYS A 531 15.59 36.41 8.27
N ASP A 532 16.72 35.95 7.76
CA ASP A 532 17.76 35.26 8.53
C ASP A 532 18.98 36.18 8.69
N PHE A 533 19.42 36.37 9.93
CA PHE A 533 20.59 37.19 10.25
C PHE A 533 21.90 36.39 10.21
N SER A 534 21.85 35.07 10.04
CA SER A 534 22.91 34.08 9.76
C SER A 534 24.12 34.01 10.72
N LYS A 535 24.49 35.10 11.40
CA LYS A 535 25.70 35.17 12.25
C LYS A 535 25.53 36.02 13.51
N GLU A 536 24.75 37.09 13.47
CA GLU A 536 24.55 37.99 14.62
C GLU A 536 23.07 38.04 15.03
N ALA A 537 22.81 37.96 16.33
CA ALA A 537 21.46 38.08 16.85
C ALA A 537 20.98 39.53 16.71
N PHE A 538 19.84 39.73 16.04
CA PHE A 538 19.20 41.03 15.89
C PHE A 538 18.38 41.37 17.13
N THR A 539 18.65 42.52 17.72
CA THR A 539 17.77 43.15 18.70
C THR A 539 17.28 44.47 18.13
N GLY A 540 15.97 44.59 17.94
CA GLY A 540 15.38 45.76 17.30
C GLY A 540 13.86 45.72 17.28
N THR A 541 13.24 46.63 16.54
CA THR A 541 11.77 46.75 16.51
C THR A 541 11.29 46.81 15.07
N LEU A 542 10.29 45.99 14.76
CA LEU A 542 9.53 46.06 13.51
C LEU A 542 8.34 47.00 13.73
N TYR A 543 8.14 47.94 12.81
CA TYR A 543 7.00 48.85 12.81
C TYR A 543 6.04 48.45 11.70
N PHE A 544 4.73 48.44 11.98
CA PHE A 544 3.67 47.99 11.08
C PHE A 544 2.55 49.03 10.97
N ALA A 545 1.92 49.14 9.81
CA ALA A 545 0.65 49.84 9.61
C ALA A 545 -0.13 49.20 8.46
N SER A 546 -1.45 49.34 8.45
CA SER A 546 -2.31 48.92 7.34
C SER A 546 -3.32 50.00 7.01
N SER A 547 -3.73 50.12 5.76
CA SER A 547 -4.87 50.96 5.36
C SER A 547 -6.22 50.37 5.83
N THR A 548 -6.23 49.09 6.25
CA THR A 548 -7.41 48.39 6.76
C THR A 548 -7.30 48.24 8.27
N ALA A 549 -8.29 48.77 9.00
CA ALA A 549 -8.41 48.58 10.44
C ALA A 549 -8.70 47.10 10.77
N GLY A 550 -8.14 46.60 11.86
CA GLY A 550 -8.32 45.21 12.31
C GLY A 550 -7.43 44.18 11.60
N THR A 551 -6.46 44.61 10.78
CA THR A 551 -5.48 43.69 10.17
C THR A 551 -4.67 42.97 11.25
N ILE A 552 -4.54 41.64 11.16
CA ILE A 552 -3.82 40.80 12.12
C ILE A 552 -2.55 40.28 11.46
N VAL A 553 -1.40 40.49 12.10
CA VAL A 553 -0.10 39.98 11.68
C VAL A 553 0.35 38.91 12.67
N ILE A 554 0.72 37.73 12.17
CA ILE A 554 1.39 36.70 12.98
C ILE A 554 2.89 36.85 12.76
N ILE A 555 3.65 36.84 13.85
CA ILE A 555 5.10 37.01 13.87
C ILE A 555 5.70 35.79 14.58
N GLN A 556 6.69 35.18 13.93
CA GLN A 556 7.50 34.11 14.50
C GLN A 556 8.96 34.58 14.52
N TYR A 557 9.67 34.34 15.61
CA TYR A 557 11.11 34.62 15.64
C TYR A 557 11.86 33.59 16.47
N TRP A 558 13.12 33.40 16.11
CA TRP A 558 14.00 32.38 16.67
C TRP A 558 15.27 33.05 17.17
N SER A 559 15.78 32.64 18.33
CA SER A 559 16.94 33.24 19.03
C SER A 559 18.16 32.34 19.08
#